data_AF-A0A919PPM8-F1
#
_entry.id   AF-A0A919PPM8-F1
#
_cell.length_a   1.000
_cell.length_b   1.000
_cell.length_c   1.000
_cell.angle_alpha   90.00
_cell.angle_beta   90.00
_cell.angle_gamma   90.00
#
_symmetry.space_group_name_H-M   'P 1'
#
loop_
_entity.id
_entity.type
_entity.pdbx_description
1 polymer ?
#
loop_
_entity_poly.entity_id
_entity_poly.type
_entity_poly.pdbx_seq_one_letter_code
_entity_poly.pdbx_strand_id
1 'polypeptide(L)'
;MKAIYPDGGGGDPEAMPGVCPETQGAAGVRSLTLAVDGESFALSPNEFGGTDYAWLSGPNPGYGFGVSPTRSLSLDEHMENIRNFLAQVDPATGYIEDD
;
A
#
# COMPACT_ATOMS: atom_id res chain seq x y z
N MET A 1 -17.60 16.59 -42.14
CA MET A 1 -16.93 17.80 -41.63
C MET A 1 -15.60 17.38 -41.02
N LYS A 2 -14.51 18.06 -41.38
CA LYS A 2 -13.12 17.77 -40.98
C LYS A 2 -12.62 18.95 -40.14
N ALA A 3 -11.97 18.70 -39.01
CA ALA A 3 -11.14 19.64 -38.24
C ALA A 3 -9.94 18.83 -37.73
N ILE A 4 -8.84 18.71 -38.49
CA ILE A 4 -7.64 19.58 -38.50
C ILE A 4 -6.87 19.50 -37.17
N TYR A 5 -5.82 18.68 -37.14
CA TYR A 5 -4.68 18.81 -36.22
C TYR A 5 -3.72 19.88 -36.77
N PRO A 6 -2.95 20.56 -35.90
CA PRO A 6 -1.53 20.65 -36.20
C PRO A 6 -0.63 20.17 -35.06
N ASP A 7 0.48 19.63 -35.56
CA ASP A 7 1.70 19.09 -34.96
C ASP A 7 2.47 20.08 -34.07
N GLY A 8 3.16 19.57 -33.05
CA GLY A 8 4.16 20.32 -32.29
C GLY A 8 4.80 19.56 -31.13
N GLY A 9 5.97 18.97 -31.37
CA GLY A 9 7.00 18.78 -30.34
C GLY A 9 7.30 17.33 -29.95
N GLY A 10 8.41 16.80 -30.45
CA GLY A 10 8.90 15.44 -30.23
C GLY A 10 9.49 15.13 -28.85
N GLY A 11 9.74 13.84 -28.65
CA GLY A 11 10.31 13.17 -27.47
C GLY A 11 9.72 11.76 -27.39
N ASP A 12 10.10 10.90 -28.32
CA ASP A 12 11.06 9.80 -28.13
C ASP A 12 10.44 8.53 -27.47
N PRO A 13 10.49 7.37 -28.14
CA PRO A 13 9.81 6.14 -27.76
C PRO A 13 10.67 5.25 -26.83
N GLU A 14 10.82 5.63 -25.56
CA GLU A 14 11.45 4.77 -24.56
C GLU A 14 10.49 4.59 -23.38
N ALA A 15 9.57 3.63 -23.53
CA ALA A 15 8.85 3.08 -22.39
C ALA A 15 9.87 2.43 -21.46
N MET A 16 10.40 3.17 -20.49
CA MET A 16 11.23 2.63 -19.43
C MET A 16 10.32 1.94 -18.40
N PRO A 17 10.36 0.59 -18.26
CA PRO A 17 9.64 -0.08 -17.20
C PRO A 17 10.42 0.17 -15.91
N GLY A 18 9.97 1.11 -15.09
CA GLY A 18 10.71 1.45 -13.87
C GLY A 18 10.32 2.72 -13.15
N VAL A 19 9.08 3.20 -13.28
CA VAL A 19 8.56 4.25 -12.40
C VAL A 19 7.11 3.94 -12.06
N CYS A 20 6.86 3.42 -10.87
CA CYS A 20 5.61 3.75 -10.19
C CYS A 20 5.81 5.21 -9.72
N PRO A 21 5.09 6.21 -10.25
CA PRO A 21 4.99 7.46 -9.52
C PRO A 21 4.34 7.10 -8.19
N GLU A 22 5.09 7.26 -7.10
CA GLU A 22 4.53 7.34 -5.75
C GLU A 22 3.28 8.20 -5.86
N THR A 23 2.10 7.58 -5.70
CA THR A 23 0.84 8.31 -5.70
C THR A 23 0.79 9.10 -4.40
N GLN A 24 1.51 10.21 -4.41
CA GLN A 24 1.44 11.26 -3.42
C GLN A 24 0.04 11.87 -3.52
N GLY A 25 -0.85 11.43 -2.63
CA GLY A 25 -2.08 12.12 -2.30
C GLY A 25 -3.31 11.75 -3.12
N ALA A 26 -3.90 10.58 -2.85
CA ALA A 26 -5.36 10.47 -2.89
C ALA A 26 -5.91 11.09 -1.59
N ALA A 27 -6.32 12.36 -1.70
CA ALA A 27 -6.99 13.09 -0.63
C ALA A 27 -8.23 12.33 -0.11
N GLY A 28 -8.31 12.14 1.22
CA GLY A 28 -9.61 12.04 1.90
C GLY A 28 -9.82 10.88 2.90
N VAL A 29 -8.99 9.84 2.91
CA VAL A 29 -9.02 8.84 3.98
C VAL A 29 -8.00 9.20 5.05
N ARG A 30 -8.42 9.19 6.32
CA ARG A 30 -7.50 9.40 7.45
C ARG A 30 -6.61 8.16 7.59
N SER A 31 -5.61 8.05 6.72
CA SER A 31 -4.62 7.00 6.82
C SER A 31 -3.72 7.28 8.02
N LEU A 32 -3.67 6.35 8.98
CA LEU A 32 -2.75 6.42 10.11
C LEU A 32 -1.48 5.65 9.76
N THR A 33 -0.32 6.30 9.82
CA THR A 33 0.96 5.59 9.66
C THR A 33 1.47 5.09 11.01
N LEU A 34 1.78 3.80 11.09
CA LEU A 34 2.29 3.14 12.29
C LEU A 34 3.61 2.44 11.99
N ALA A 35 4.61 2.66 12.84
CA ALA A 35 5.89 1.97 12.77
C ALA A 35 5.92 0.83 13.80
N VAL A 36 6.16 -0.39 13.35
CA VAL A 36 6.19 -1.61 14.17
C VAL A 36 7.44 -2.40 13.79
N ASP A 37 8.29 -2.72 14.77
CA ASP A 37 9.55 -3.46 14.57
C ASP A 37 10.52 -2.84 13.54
N GLY A 38 10.43 -1.53 13.32
CA GLY A 38 11.21 -0.83 12.29
C GLY A 38 10.53 -0.75 10.93
N GLU A 39 9.35 -1.37 10.80
CA GLU A 39 8.57 -1.42 9.56
C GLU A 39 7.39 -0.46 9.59
N SER A 40 7.15 0.24 8.49
CA SER A 40 6.09 1.25 8.40
C SER A 40 4.85 0.71 7.68
N PHE A 41 3.68 0.91 8.29
CA PHE A 41 2.38 0.51 7.76
C PHE A 41 1.43 1.71 7.70
N ALA A 42 0.65 1.81 6.62
CA ALA A 42 -0.45 2.75 6.51
C ALA A 42 -1.79 2.02 6.77
N LEU A 43 -2.50 2.45 7.80
CA LEU A 43 -3.79 1.93 8.20
C LEU A 43 -4.87 2.80 7.60
N SER A 44 -5.79 2.21 6.83
CA SER A 44 -6.95 2.90 6.31
C SER A 44 -8.22 2.11 6.63
N PRO A 45 -9.29 2.76 7.12
CA PRO A 45 -10.56 2.08 7.32
C PRO A 45 -11.12 1.65 5.96
N ASN A 46 -11.66 0.44 5.89
CA ASN A 46 -12.22 -0.14 4.67
C ASN A 46 -13.75 0.04 4.60
N GLU A 47 -14.32 -0.15 3.42
CA GLU A 47 -15.77 0.02 3.17
C GLU A 47 -16.65 -1.01 3.91
N PHE A 48 -16.06 -2.11 4.39
CA PHE A 48 -16.72 -3.21 5.10
C PHE A 48 -16.62 -3.09 6.63
N GLY A 49 -16.07 -1.99 7.16
CA GLY A 49 -15.91 -1.77 8.60
C GLY A 49 -14.74 -2.53 9.23
N GLY A 50 -13.76 -2.92 8.43
CA GLY A 50 -12.44 -3.37 8.84
C GLY A 50 -11.37 -2.31 8.63
N THR A 51 -10.11 -2.71 8.78
CA THR A 51 -8.93 -1.87 8.53
C THR A 51 -8.01 -2.57 7.55
N ASP A 52 -7.62 -1.86 6.50
CA ASP A 52 -6.57 -2.26 5.58
C ASP A 52 -5.23 -1.72 6.06
N TYR A 53 -4.22 -2.58 6.06
CA TYR A 53 -2.85 -2.30 6.46
C TYR A 53 -1.96 -2.44 5.22
N ALA A 54 -1.49 -1.32 4.69
CA ALA A 54 -0.55 -1.28 3.57
C ALA A 54 0.89 -1.23 4.12
N TRP A 55 1.73 -2.20 3.73
CA TRP A 55 3.12 -2.26 4.13
C TRP A 55 3.97 -1.34 3.24
N LEU A 56 4.48 -0.26 3.83
CA LEU A 56 5.22 0.77 3.10
C LEU A 56 6.73 0.50 3.04
N SER A 57 7.28 -0.10 4.09
CA SER A 57 8.73 -0.35 4.22
C SER A 57 9.15 -1.76 3.84
N GLY A 58 8.20 -2.63 3.50
CA GLY A 58 8.45 -4.03 3.21
C GLY A 58 9.16 -4.23 1.86
N PRO A 59 9.77 -5.42 1.64
CA PRO A 59 10.42 -5.75 0.38
C PRO A 59 9.45 -5.82 -0.81
N ASN A 60 8.15 -5.96 -0.53
CA ASN A 60 7.10 -6.14 -1.52
C ASN A 60 6.20 -4.90 -1.60
N PRO A 61 6.42 -3.99 -2.58
CA PRO A 61 5.66 -2.76 -2.68
C PRO A 61 4.19 -3.04 -3.01
N GLY A 62 3.28 -2.41 -2.27
CA GLY A 62 1.84 -2.63 -2.40
C GLY A 62 1.33 -3.90 -1.71
N TYR A 63 2.19 -4.60 -0.96
CA TYR A 63 1.79 -5.71 -0.12
C TYR A 63 1.18 -5.22 1.19
N GLY A 64 0.39 -6.08 1.84
CA GLY A 64 -0.38 -5.71 3.01
C GLY A 64 -1.43 -6.75 3.35
N PHE A 65 -2.21 -6.47 4.39
CA PHE A 65 -3.29 -7.34 4.82
C PHE A 65 -4.47 -6.49 5.32
N GLY A 66 -5.67 -7.08 5.34
CA GLY A 66 -6.87 -6.43 5.86
C GLY A 66 -7.44 -7.25 7.01
N VAL A 67 -7.95 -6.57 8.04
CA VAL A 67 -8.63 -7.24 9.17
C VAL A 67 -10.09 -6.78 9.22
N SER A 68 -11.01 -7.72 9.05
CA SER A 68 -12.47 -7.48 9.05
C SER A 68 -13.21 -8.62 9.74
N PRO A 69 -14.34 -8.38 10.45
CA PRO A 69 -14.89 -7.08 10.85
C PRO A 69 -14.30 -6.65 12.20
N THR A 70 -13.74 -5.44 12.27
CA THR A 70 -13.19 -4.92 13.52
C THR A 70 -13.72 -3.52 13.78
N ARG A 71 -14.77 -3.42 14.59
CA ARG A 71 -15.25 -2.10 15.05
C ARG A 71 -14.20 -1.52 15.98
N SER A 72 -13.47 -0.51 15.50
CA SER A 72 -12.61 0.37 16.31
C SER A 72 -11.58 -0.39 17.15
N LEU A 73 -10.59 -0.99 16.48
CA LEU A 73 -9.37 -1.47 17.16
C LEU A 73 -8.62 -0.29 17.78
N SER A 74 -8.02 -0.54 18.93
CA SER A 74 -7.07 0.33 19.61
C SER A 74 -5.73 0.31 18.88
N LEU A 75 -4.89 1.31 19.11
CA LEU A 75 -3.55 1.37 18.51
C LEU A 75 -2.70 0.14 18.90
N ASP A 76 -2.77 -0.32 20.14
CA ASP A 76 -2.09 -1.55 20.58
C ASP A 76 -2.55 -2.80 19.82
N GLU A 77 -3.86 -2.92 19.57
CA GLU A 77 -4.41 -4.04 18.79
C GLU A 77 -3.95 -3.97 17.33
N HIS A 78 -3.86 -2.77 16.74
CA HIS A 78 -3.25 -2.59 15.42
C HIS A 78 -1.78 -3.03 15.39
N MET A 79 -1.00 -2.67 16.41
CA MET A 79 0.41 -3.11 16.52
C MET A 79 0.53 -4.62 16.66
N GLU A 80 -0.34 -5.25 17.45
CA GLU A 80 -0.35 -6.70 17.63
C GLU A 80 -0.68 -7.43 16.32
N ASN A 81 -1.70 -6.96 15.58
CA ASN A 81 -2.04 -7.51 14.27
C ASN A 81 -0.86 -7.43 13.28
N ILE A 82 -0.16 -6.29 13.24
CA ILE A 82 1.03 -6.12 12.40
C ILE A 82 2.15 -7.06 12.84
N ARG A 83 2.43 -7.18 14.15
CA ARG A 83 3.46 -8.12 14.64
C ARG A 83 3.13 -9.57 14.28
N ASN A 84 1.86 -9.96 14.41
CA ASN A 84 1.42 -11.31 14.05
C ASN A 84 1.55 -11.57 12.54
N PHE A 85 1.29 -10.56 11.71
CA PHE A 85 1.55 -10.62 10.28
C PHE A 85 3.06 -10.79 10.00
N LEU A 86 3.91 -9.94 10.58
CA LEU A 86 5.37 -10.02 10.40
C LEU A 86 5.97 -11.34 10.90
N ALA A 87 5.41 -11.93 11.96
CA ALA A 87 5.85 -13.23 12.47
C ALA A 87 5.54 -14.41 11.53
N GLN A 88 4.56 -14.25 10.64
CA GLN A 88 4.21 -15.25 9.62
C GLN A 88 4.94 -15.00 8.30
N VAL A 89 5.39 -13.77 8.07
CA VAL A 89 6.15 -13.43 6.87
C VAL A 89 7.56 -14.00 6.98
N ASP A 90 7.97 -14.73 5.95
CA ASP A 90 9.35 -15.14 5.81
C ASP A 90 10.23 -13.91 5.52
N PRO A 91 11.29 -13.64 6.30
CA PRO A 91 12.11 -12.45 6.13
C PRO A 91 13.00 -12.47 4.88
N ALA A 92 13.21 -13.64 4.25
CA ALA A 92 14.00 -13.75 3.03
C ALA A 92 13.17 -13.40 1.78
N THR A 93 11.88 -13.69 1.79
CA THR A 93 10.96 -13.50 0.66
C THR A 93 9.99 -12.35 0.84
N GLY A 94 9.67 -11.98 2.09
CA GLY A 94 8.68 -10.97 2.44
C GLY A 94 7.23 -11.41 2.22
N TYR A 95 6.98 -12.71 2.07
CA TYR A 95 5.65 -13.29 1.91
C TYR A 95 5.33 -14.24 3.07
N ILE A 96 4.05 -14.39 3.36
CA ILE A 96 3.57 -15.49 4.20
C ILE A 96 3.60 -16.75 3.35
N GLU A 97 4.26 -17.80 3.83
CA GLU A 97 4.23 -19.11 3.17
C GLU A 97 2.81 -19.71 3.30
N ASP A 98 2.25 -20.17 2.19
CA ASP A 98 1.00 -20.94 2.16
C ASP A 98 1.37 -22.41 2.43
N ASP A 99 0.89 -22.97 3.55
CA ASP A 99 1.13 -24.37 3.94
C ASP A 99 0.42 -25.39 3.02
#